data_AF-A0A2V8BT09-F1
#
_entry.id   AF-A0A2V8BT09-F1
#
_cell.length_a   1.000
_cell.length_b   1.000
_cell.length_c   1.000
_cell.angle_alpha   90.00
_cell.angle_beta   90.00
_cell.angle_gamma   90.00
#
_symmetry.space_group_name_H-M   'P 1'
#
loop_
_entity.id
_entity.type
_entity.pdbx_description
1 polymer ?
#
loop_
_entity_poly.entity_id
_entity_poly.type
_entity_poly.pdbx_seq_one_letter_code
_entity_poly.pdbx_strand_id
1 'polypeptide(L)' 'MPDEKIVTRFPRTFANLGQAVTFVDQALLFDNSSTDRPFRFVAAFRNGKRRRRKGHTPAWAAFLK' A
#
# COMPACT_ATOMS: atom_id res chain seq x y z
N MET A 1 -5.90 -16.72 -14.65
CA MET A 1 -6.36 -16.77 -13.23
C MET A 1 -7.82 -16.36 -13.24
N PRO A 2 -8.74 -17.07 -12.57
CA PRO A 2 -10.12 -16.61 -12.44
C PRO A 2 -10.15 -15.30 -11.64
N ASP A 3 -10.90 -14.31 -12.12
CA ASP A 3 -10.94 -12.96 -11.52
C ASP A 3 -11.38 -12.98 -10.04
N GLU A 4 -12.31 -13.87 -9.69
CA GLU A 4 -12.75 -14.08 -8.30
C GLU A 4 -11.62 -14.51 -7.37
N LYS A 5 -10.65 -15.29 -7.85
CA LYS A 5 -9.49 -15.70 -7.06
C LYS A 5 -8.52 -14.54 -6.82
N ILE A 6 -8.55 -13.51 -7.66
CA ILE A 6 -7.74 -12.30 -7.48
C ILE A 6 -8.42 -11.39 -6.46
N VAL A 7 -9.73 -11.14 -6.61
CA VAL A 7 -10.49 -10.25 -5.73
C VAL A 7 -10.44 -10.71 -4.27
N THR A 8 -10.61 -12.02 -4.04
CA THR A 8 -10.57 -12.63 -2.70
C THR A 8 -9.22 -12.53 -1.99
N ARG A 9 -8.12 -12.25 -2.71
CA ARG A 9 -6.78 -12.12 -2.12
C ARG A 9 -6.46 -10.71 -1.65
N PHE A 10 -7.09 -9.68 -2.23
CA PHE A 10 -6.76 -8.28 -1.92
C PHE A 10 -6.80 -7.96 -0.42
N PRO A 11 -7.83 -8.34 0.36
CA PRO A 11 -7.87 -8.02 1.78
C PRO A 11 -6.66 -8.57 2.54
N ARG A 12 -6.30 -9.83 2.25
CA ARG A 12 -5.15 -10.49 2.86
C ARG A 12 -3.83 -9.84 2.45
N THR A 13 -3.69 -9.49 1.17
CA THR A 13 -2.49 -8.80 0.68
C THR A 13 -2.31 -7.46 1.37
N PHE A 14 -3.37 -6.68 1.55
CA PHE A 14 -3.28 -5.39 2.26
C PHE A 14 -3.01 -5.56 3.76
N ALA A 15 -3.57 -6.60 4.41
CA ALA A 15 -3.24 -6.92 5.79
C ALA A 15 -1.75 -7.28 5.94
N ASN A 16 -1.23 -8.15 5.08
CA ASN A 16 0.19 -8.51 5.06
C ASN A 16 1.08 -7.30 4.78
N LEU A 17 0.68 -6.40 3.86
CA LEU A 17 1.39 -5.17 3.60
C LEU A 17 1.46 -4.27 4.84
N GLY A 18 0.34 -4.11 5.55
CA GLY A 18 0.28 -3.32 6.79
C GLY A 18 1.24 -3.83 7.87
N GLN A 19 1.43 -5.15 7.97
CA GLN A 19 2.45 -5.74 8.83
C GLN A 19 3.86 -5.54 8.27
N ALA A 20 4.08 -5.83 6.99
CA ALA A 20 5.39 -5.77 6.34
C ALA A 20 6.07 -4.40 6.48
N VAL A 21 5.32 -3.30 6.28
CA VAL A 21 5.88 -1.94 6.35
C VAL A 21 6.48 -1.58 7.72
N THR A 22 6.18 -2.36 8.77
CA THR A 22 6.69 -2.15 10.13
C THR A 22 8.05 -2.80 10.39
N PHE A 23 8.52 -3.71 9.53
CA PHE A 23 9.76 -4.45 9.78
C PHE A 23 10.72 -4.51 8.59
N VAL A 24 10.29 -4.17 7.38
CA VAL A 24 11.21 -4.17 6.22
C VAL A 24 12.18 -2.99 6.24
N ASP A 25 13.36 -3.19 5.64
CA ASP A 25 14.40 -2.16 5.50
C ASP A 25 13.91 -0.96 4.69
N GLN A 26 13.13 -1.20 3.63
CA GLN A 26 12.58 -0.16 2.78
C GLN A 26 11.23 -0.58 2.19
N ALA A 27 10.25 0.34 2.22
CA ALA A 27 9.00 0.19 1.47
C ALA A 27 8.61 1.51 0.80
N LEU A 28 8.19 1.44 -0.46
CA LEU A 28 7.61 2.55 -1.21
C LEU A 28 6.21 2.17 -1.66
N LEU A 29 5.22 2.95 -1.26
CA LEU A 29 3.82 2.70 -1.54
C LEU A 29 3.34 3.69 -2.60
N PHE A 30 2.77 3.14 -3.68
CA PHE A 30 2.19 3.90 -4.78
C PHE A 30 0.75 3.46 -5.00
N ASP A 31 -0.12 4.44 -5.24
CA ASP A 31 -1.51 4.23 -5.58
C ASP A 31 -1.70 4.26 -7.10
N ASN A 32 -2.24 3.17 -7.63
CA ASN A 32 -2.59 2.98 -9.04
C ASN A 32 -4.12 2.85 -9.23
N SER A 33 -4.92 3.34 -8.28
CA SER A 33 -6.40 3.27 -8.39
C SER A 33 -6.97 4.17 -9.50
N SER A 34 -6.16 5.03 -10.12
CA SER A 34 -6.54 5.87 -11.26
C SER A 34 -5.61 5.59 -12.42
N THR A 35 -6.19 5.29 -13.58
CA THR A 35 -5.45 5.14 -14.85
C THR A 35 -4.97 6.49 -15.39
N ASP A 36 -5.69 7.59 -15.10
CA ASP A 36 -5.33 8.94 -15.53
C ASP A 36 -4.15 9.51 -14.72
N ARG A 37 -3.98 9.02 -13.49
CA ARG A 37 -2.91 9.43 -12.58
C ARG A 37 -2.28 8.20 -11.93
N PRO A 38 -1.46 7.43 -12.66
CA PRO A 38 -0.79 6.27 -12.10
C PRO A 38 0.39 6.70 -11.20
N PHE A 39 0.94 5.75 -10.45
CA PHE A 39 2.11 5.88 -9.59
C PHE A 39 2.01 7.03 -8.56
N ARG A 40 0.81 7.27 -8.02
CA ARG A 40 0.61 8.33 -7.02
C ARG A 40 1.27 7.93 -5.72
N PHE A 41 2.39 8.57 -5.39
CA PHE A 41 3.11 8.29 -4.15
C PHE A 41 2.22 8.47 -2.91
N VAL A 42 2.19 7.44 -2.05
CA VAL A 42 1.39 7.40 -0.81
C VAL A 42 2.30 7.60 0.40
N ALA A 43 3.29 6.72 0.56
CA ALA A 43 4.19 6.73 1.72
C ALA A 43 5.53 6.04 1.42
N ALA A 44 6.55 6.40 2.20
CA ALA A 44 7.82 5.71 2.25
C ALA A 44 8.15 5.30 3.69
N PHE A 45 8.70 4.10 3.83
CA PHE A 45 9.19 3.54 5.09
C PHE A 45 10.68 3.18 4.96
N ARG A 46 11.41 3.34 6.07
CA ARG A 46 12.80 2.90 6.20
C ARG A 46 13.03 2.33 7.59
N ASN A 47 13.52 1.09 7.66
CA ASN A 47 13.69 0.28 8.88
C ASN A 47 12.39 0.26 9.71
N GLY A 48 11.29 -0.11 9.07
CA GLY A 48 9.97 -0.15 9.71
C GLY A 48 9.32 1.20 10.06
N LYS A 49 10.06 2.31 9.92
CA LYS A 49 9.61 3.65 10.31
C LYS A 49 9.15 4.44 9.10
N ARG A 50 7.96 5.05 9.20
CA ARG A 50 7.43 5.93 8.16
C ARG A 50 8.30 7.20 8.06
N ARG A 51 8.79 7.48 6.86
CA ARG A 51 9.67 8.64 6.58
C ARG A 51 8.96 9.75 5.83
N ARG A 52 8.02 9.40 4.95
CA ARG A 52 7.26 10.36 4.15
C ARG A 52 5.83 9.85 3.97
N ARG A 53 4.88 10.78 3.92
CA ARG A 53 3.47 10.55 3.58
C ARG A 53 2.98 11.74 2.76
N LYS A 54 2.19 11.50 1.71
CA LYS A 54 1.43 12.56 1.01
C LYS A 54 0.01 12.63 1.56
N GLY A 55 -0.64 13.79 1.44
CA GLY A 55 -2.00 14.02 1.96
C GLY A 55 -3.08 13.09 1.40
N HIS A 56 -2.82 12.43 0.26
CA HIS A 56 -3.70 11.40 -0.29
C HIS A 56 -3.45 10.03 0.38
N THR A 57 -4.46 9.51 1.08
CA THR A 57 -4.46 8.13 1.60
C THR A 57 -5.59 7.35 0.92
N PRO A 58 -5.30 6.43 -0.01
CA PRO A 58 -6.32 5.62 -0.64
C PRO A 58 -6.95 4.64 0.36
N ALA A 59 -8.16 4.15 0.07
CA ALA A 59 -8.91 3.25 0.95
C ALA A 59 -8.13 1.97 1.30
N TRP A 60 -7.42 1.39 0.33
CA TRP A 60 -6.60 0.19 0.54
C TRP A 60 -5.46 0.41 1.55
N ALA A 61 -5.03 1.67 1.74
CA ALA A 61 -3.95 2.06 2.63
C ALA A 61 -4.45 2.62 3.97
N ALA A 62 -5.66 2.25 4.40
CA ALA A 62 -6.24 2.74 5.66
C ALA A 62 -5.39 2.39 6.90
N PHE A 63 -4.56 1.34 6.83
CA PHE A 63 -3.57 0.98 7.86
C PHE A 63 -2.46 2.03 8.05
N LEU A 64 -2.37 3.02 7.16
CA LEU A 64 -1.46 4.16 7.31
C LEU A 64 -2.03 5.28 8.18
N LYS A 65 -3.30 5.22 8.61
CA LYS A 65 -3.85 6.23 9.50
C LYS A 65 -3.07 6.30 10.81
#